data_AF-A0A5J5DHD3-F1
#
_entry.id   AF-A0A5J5DHD3-F1
#
_cell.length_a   1.000
_cell.length_b   1.000
_cell.length_c   1.000
_cell.angle_alpha   90.00
_cell.angle_beta   90.00
_cell.angle_gamma   90.00
#
_symmetry.space_group_name_H-M   'P 1'
#
loop_
_entity.id
_entity.type
_entity.pdbx_description
1 polymer ?
#
loop_
_entity_poly.entity_id
_entity_poly.type
_entity_poly.pdbx_seq_one_letter_code
_entity_poly.pdbx_strand_id
1 'polypeptide(L)'
;MKDRLTELNASRTGAEEDVAVAVDRDGFMESFFRRVEEVRGLIDNISYQVEEVRKIHSRILSAPNPDDRTKDQLNALTNDIKGNANVVRTKLKSMEHSMPKDDAANRSSVDFRIQKTQHTVLSRKFVEVMTQYNETQVSFRERSKGRIQRQLEITGRVTTNEELEGMLESGNPSIFTSDIISDSQITRQALNEIESRHQDIMRLESSIRELHVMFMDMAMLVETQGDMVNNIEKNVSNAVEYICSAKEETKKAVRYQKKSRRKYIILAFALLILLAVIALIVGLSVGLTKPPV
;
A
#
# COMPACT_ATOMS: atom_id res chain seq x y z
N MET A 1 -7.58 16.31 22.21
CA MET A 1 -6.54 16.27 23.26
C MET A 1 -6.11 17.69 23.54
N LYS A 2 -6.08 18.11 24.81
CA LYS A 2 -5.49 19.41 25.19
C LYS A 2 -3.97 19.28 25.14
N ASP A 3 -3.31 20.24 24.51
CA ASP A 3 -1.86 20.31 24.42
C ASP A 3 -1.27 20.49 25.84
N ARG A 4 -0.46 19.54 26.29
CA ARG A 4 0.23 19.55 27.59
C ARG A 4 1.76 19.66 27.43
N LEU A 5 2.23 20.01 26.23
CA LEU A 5 3.66 20.11 25.92
C LEU A 5 4.35 21.18 26.79
N THR A 6 3.62 22.25 27.13
CA THR A 6 4.08 23.35 27.97
C THR A 6 4.30 22.93 29.42
N GLU A 7 3.47 22.05 29.98
CA GLU A 7 3.61 21.52 31.34
C GLU A 7 4.82 20.55 31.45
N LEU A 8 5.12 19.81 30.38
CA LEU A 8 6.29 18.95 30.28
C LEU A 8 7.60 19.75 30.23
N ASN A 9 7.63 20.85 29.48
CA ASN A 9 8.81 21.73 29.41
C ASN A 9 9.08 22.46 30.74
N ALA A 10 8.03 22.85 31.47
CA ALA A 10 8.17 23.47 32.79
C ALA A 10 8.76 22.51 33.84
N SER A 11 8.61 21.20 33.63
CA SER A 11 9.11 20.15 34.54
C SER A 11 10.56 19.73 34.25
N ARG A 12 11.15 20.19 33.14
CA ARG A 12 12.46 19.71 32.63
C ARG A 12 13.68 20.48 33.18
N THR A 13 13.49 21.47 34.03
CA THR A 13 14.60 22.31 34.55
C THR A 13 15.45 21.65 35.65
N GLY A 14 15.35 20.34 35.86
CA GLY A 14 16.08 19.63 36.90
C GLY A 14 16.74 18.35 36.41
N ALA A 15 18.01 18.47 35.98
CA ALA A 15 18.99 17.40 35.76
C ALA A 15 18.68 16.38 34.65
N GLU A 16 19.23 16.61 33.45
CA GLU A 16 19.54 15.53 32.50
C GLU A 16 21.00 15.69 32.05
N GLU A 17 21.83 14.70 32.38
CA GLU A 17 23.03 14.37 31.59
C GLU A 17 22.56 14.13 30.16
N ASP A 18 23.16 14.88 29.23
CA ASP A 18 22.88 14.81 27.80
C ASP A 18 23.38 13.46 27.25
N VAL A 19 22.55 12.42 27.39
CA VAL A 19 22.74 11.17 26.65
C VAL A 19 22.33 11.45 25.22
N ALA A 20 23.28 11.93 24.44
CA ALA A 20 23.16 12.05 23.00
C ALA A 20 22.93 10.65 22.42
N VAL A 21 21.67 10.28 22.25
CA VAL A 21 21.29 9.16 21.38
C VAL A 21 21.68 9.61 19.97
N ALA A 22 22.72 8.99 19.42
CA ALA A 22 23.06 9.11 18.01
C ALA A 22 21.85 8.59 17.22
N VAL A 23 20.94 9.49 16.84
CA VAL A 23 19.92 9.22 15.84
C VAL A 23 20.68 9.08 14.54
N ASP A 24 20.81 7.84 14.09
CA ASP A 24 21.39 7.53 12.80
C ASP A 24 20.68 8.36 11.73
N ARG A 25 21.46 9.08 10.92
CA ARG A 25 20.97 10.12 10.00
C ARG A 25 20.44 9.56 8.68
N ASP A 26 20.45 8.24 8.52
CA ASP A 26 19.63 7.57 7.50
C ASP A 26 18.19 7.48 8.03
N GLY A 27 17.28 8.23 7.41
CA GLY A 27 15.90 8.32 7.85
C GLY A 27 15.28 6.93 8.03
N PHE A 28 14.66 6.70 9.19
CA PHE A 28 13.95 5.45 9.50
C PHE A 28 13.07 5.01 8.32
N MET A 29 13.41 3.85 7.72
CA MET A 29 12.72 3.26 6.56
C MET A 29 12.56 4.19 5.35
N GLU A 30 13.43 5.18 5.14
CA GLU A 30 13.28 6.16 4.05
C GLU A 30 13.19 5.50 2.67
N SER A 31 14.04 4.50 2.40
CA SER A 31 14.03 3.76 1.13
C SER A 31 12.72 2.99 0.90
N PHE A 32 12.12 2.48 1.97
CA PHE A 32 10.83 1.80 1.93
C PHE A 32 9.70 2.79 1.68
N PHE A 33 9.67 3.92 2.40
CA PHE A 33 8.65 4.94 2.19
C PHE A 33 8.72 5.56 0.80
N ARG A 34 9.92 5.73 0.22
CA ARG A 34 10.07 6.15 -1.17
C ARG A 34 9.39 5.18 -2.15
N ARG A 35 9.56 3.87 -1.95
CA ARG A 35 8.89 2.84 -2.75
C ARG A 35 7.37 2.87 -2.57
N VAL A 36 6.89 3.06 -1.34
CA VAL A 36 5.46 3.21 -1.03
C VAL A 36 4.87 4.39 -1.79
N GLU A 37 5.54 5.55 -1.77
CA GLU A 37 5.05 6.76 -2.43
C GLU A 37 5.08 6.65 -3.96
N GLU A 38 6.09 5.99 -4.51
CA GLU A 38 6.14 5.65 -5.94
C GLU A 38 4.97 4.76 -6.36
N VAL A 39 4.69 3.69 -5.61
CA VAL A 39 3.56 2.79 -5.90
C VAL A 39 2.23 3.53 -5.76
N ARG A 40 2.08 4.34 -4.72
CA ARG A 40 0.89 5.16 -4.51
C ARG A 40 0.66 6.13 -5.67
N GLY A 41 1.69 6.83 -6.11
CA GLY A 41 1.62 7.76 -7.23
C GLY A 41 1.23 7.07 -8.54
N LEU A 42 1.75 5.86 -8.79
CA LEU A 42 1.34 5.06 -9.95
C LEU A 42 -0.13 4.63 -9.87
N ILE A 43 -0.62 4.21 -8.70
CA ILE A 43 -2.04 3.85 -8.50
C ILE A 43 -2.94 5.08 -8.72
N ASP A 44 -2.55 6.24 -8.19
CA ASP A 44 -3.29 7.49 -8.38
C ASP A 44 -3.30 7.92 -9.86
N ASN A 45 -2.19 7.73 -10.57
CA ASN A 45 -2.12 7.97 -12.02
C ASN A 45 -3.05 7.03 -12.80
N ILE A 46 -3.06 5.73 -12.49
CA ILE A 46 -4.00 4.77 -13.11
C ILE A 46 -5.44 5.21 -12.84
N SER A 47 -5.77 5.58 -11.60
CA SER A 47 -7.11 6.04 -11.24
C SER A 47 -7.54 7.26 -12.07
N TYR A 48 -6.65 8.22 -12.29
CA TYR A 48 -6.89 9.34 -13.19
C TYR A 48 -7.13 8.87 -14.63
N GLN A 49 -6.27 7.99 -15.16
CA GLN A 49 -6.39 7.46 -16.53
C GLN A 49 -7.71 6.70 -16.74
N VAL A 50 -8.19 5.96 -15.73
CA VAL A 50 -9.48 5.26 -15.77
C VAL A 50 -10.64 6.25 -15.94
N GLU A 51 -10.60 7.38 -15.26
CA GLU A 51 -11.62 8.43 -15.42
C GLU A 51 -11.53 9.09 -16.81
N GLU A 52 -10.33 9.28 -17.35
CA GLU A 52 -10.16 9.77 -18.73
C GLU A 52 -10.71 8.77 -19.77
N VAL A 53 -10.47 7.46 -19.56
CA VAL A 53 -11.06 6.40 -20.40
C VAL A 53 -12.59 6.48 -20.38
N ARG A 54 -13.20 6.68 -19.21
CA ARG A 54 -14.66 6.85 -19.08
C ARG A 54 -15.19 8.03 -19.89
N LYS A 55 -14.50 9.17 -19.87
CA LYS A 55 -14.84 10.35 -20.68
C LYS A 55 -14.75 10.06 -22.17
N ILE A 56 -13.68 9.40 -22.61
CA ILE A 56 -13.49 9.04 -24.02
C ILE A 56 -14.55 8.03 -24.47
N HIS A 57 -14.85 7.01 -23.67
CA HIS A 57 -15.95 6.08 -23.94
C HIS A 57 -17.28 6.81 -24.12
N SER A 58 -17.58 7.80 -23.27
CA SER A 58 -18.77 8.63 -23.44
C SER A 58 -18.77 9.41 -24.75
N ARG A 59 -17.61 9.98 -25.15
CA ARG A 59 -17.46 10.69 -26.43
C ARG A 59 -17.68 9.77 -27.62
N ILE A 60 -17.06 8.58 -27.60
CA ILE A 60 -17.22 7.56 -28.63
C ILE A 60 -18.68 7.15 -28.79
N LEU A 61 -19.40 6.93 -27.68
CA LEU A 61 -20.81 6.57 -27.72
C LEU A 61 -21.71 7.71 -28.20
N SER A 62 -21.32 8.97 -28.01
CA SER A 62 -22.12 10.13 -28.40
C SER A 62 -22.13 10.43 -29.90
N ALA A 63 -21.15 9.91 -30.65
CA ALA A 63 -21.00 10.13 -32.08
C ALA A 63 -21.26 8.83 -32.88
N PRO A 64 -22.05 8.86 -33.98
CA PRO A 64 -22.23 7.70 -34.85
C PRO A 64 -20.91 7.18 -35.44
N ASN A 65 -20.04 8.11 -35.85
CA ASN A 65 -18.70 7.85 -36.35
C ASN A 65 -17.70 8.66 -35.52
N PRO A 66 -17.11 8.08 -34.47
CA PRO A 66 -16.07 8.75 -33.71
C PRO A 66 -14.82 8.94 -34.57
N ASP A 67 -14.16 10.09 -34.41
CA ASP A 67 -12.91 10.39 -35.09
C ASP A 67 -11.79 9.44 -34.65
N ASP A 68 -10.87 9.14 -35.57
CA ASP A 68 -9.75 8.23 -35.30
C ASP A 68 -8.84 8.73 -34.18
N ARG A 69 -8.70 10.05 -34.03
CA ARG A 69 -7.91 10.65 -32.93
C ARG A 69 -8.49 10.30 -31.56
N THR A 70 -9.81 10.23 -31.41
CA THR A 70 -10.47 9.74 -30.18
C THR A 70 -10.12 8.29 -29.91
N LYS A 71 -10.14 7.44 -30.93
CA LYS A 71 -9.79 6.02 -30.80
C LYS A 71 -8.31 5.82 -30.45
N ASP A 72 -7.43 6.63 -31.05
CA ASP A 72 -5.99 6.61 -30.75
C ASP A 72 -5.70 7.04 -29.31
N GLN A 73 -6.41 8.06 -28.80
CA GLN A 73 -6.32 8.47 -27.40
C GLN A 73 -6.75 7.36 -26.44
N LEU A 74 -7.83 6.63 -26.76
CA LEU A 74 -8.28 5.48 -25.97
C LEU A 74 -7.23 4.35 -25.97
N ASN A 75 -6.65 4.05 -27.12
CA ASN A 75 -5.62 3.03 -27.26
C ASN A 75 -4.35 3.40 -26.46
N ALA A 76 -3.93 4.66 -26.50
CA ALA A 76 -2.82 5.17 -25.70
C ALA A 76 -3.07 5.01 -24.19
N LEU A 77 -4.23 5.47 -23.70
CA LEU A 77 -4.59 5.32 -22.29
C LEU A 77 -4.66 3.86 -21.85
N THR A 78 -5.21 2.98 -22.69
CA THR A 78 -5.28 1.54 -22.42
C THR A 78 -3.87 0.95 -22.24
N ASN A 79 -2.94 1.31 -23.13
CA ASN A 79 -1.55 0.85 -23.05
C ASN A 79 -0.83 1.42 -21.82
N ASP A 80 -1.05 2.69 -21.49
CA ASP A 80 -0.43 3.31 -20.32
C ASP A 80 -0.95 2.70 -19.01
N ILE A 81 -2.27 2.48 -18.90
CA ILE A 81 -2.88 1.79 -17.76
C ILE A 81 -2.25 0.41 -17.60
N LYS A 82 -2.14 -0.36 -18.69
CA LYS A 82 -1.50 -1.70 -18.69
C LYS A 82 -0.05 -1.63 -18.23
N GLY A 83 0.73 -0.68 -18.75
CA GLY A 83 2.13 -0.48 -18.37
C GLY A 83 2.27 -0.15 -16.89
N ASN A 84 1.55 0.86 -16.41
CA ASN A 84 1.56 1.29 -15.02
C ASN A 84 1.10 0.18 -14.07
N ALA A 85 0.05 -0.54 -14.42
CA ALA A 85 -0.48 -1.63 -13.61
C ALA A 85 0.52 -2.79 -13.47
N ASN A 86 1.28 -3.12 -14.54
CA ASN A 86 2.37 -4.10 -14.46
C ASN A 86 3.53 -3.63 -13.57
N VAL A 87 3.87 -2.34 -13.61
CA VAL A 87 4.90 -1.76 -12.74
C VAL A 87 4.46 -1.82 -11.27
N VAL A 88 3.21 -1.45 -10.98
CA VAL A 88 2.62 -1.55 -9.63
C VAL A 88 2.66 -2.99 -9.14
N ARG A 89 2.19 -3.95 -9.94
CA ARG A 89 2.25 -5.39 -9.61
C ARG A 89 3.66 -5.85 -9.27
N THR A 90 4.65 -5.47 -10.07
CA THR A 90 6.05 -5.85 -9.86
C THR A 90 6.61 -5.24 -8.57
N LYS A 91 6.34 -3.96 -8.32
CA LYS A 91 6.78 -3.27 -7.10
C LYS A 91 6.13 -3.86 -5.85
N LEU A 92 4.83 -4.15 -5.87
CA LEU A 92 4.12 -4.80 -4.77
C LEU A 92 4.71 -6.18 -4.45
N LYS A 93 4.92 -7.03 -5.48
CA LYS A 93 5.60 -8.32 -5.28
C LYS A 93 7.00 -8.15 -4.71
N SER A 94 7.79 -7.19 -5.20
CA SER A 94 9.12 -6.92 -4.65
C SER A 94 9.08 -6.45 -3.20
N MET A 95 8.09 -5.64 -2.82
CA MET A 95 7.88 -5.23 -1.43
C MET A 95 7.59 -6.45 -0.55
N GLU A 96 6.67 -7.32 -0.97
CA GLU A 96 6.36 -8.57 -0.27
C GLU A 96 7.60 -9.47 -0.07
N HIS A 97 8.40 -9.68 -1.11
CA HIS A 97 9.62 -10.51 -1.03
C HIS A 97 10.72 -9.89 -0.17
N SER A 98 10.78 -8.56 -0.08
CA SER A 98 11.75 -7.87 0.77
C SER A 98 11.40 -7.89 2.25
N MET A 99 10.17 -8.29 2.61
CA MET A 99 9.75 -8.38 3.99
C MET A 99 10.33 -9.64 4.66
N PRO A 100 10.71 -9.56 5.95
CA PRO A 100 11.05 -10.74 6.75
C PRO A 100 9.94 -11.81 6.70
N LYS A 101 10.31 -13.09 6.92
CA LYS A 101 9.31 -14.16 7.04
C LYS A 101 8.32 -13.83 8.15
N ASP A 102 7.05 -14.17 7.91
CA ASP A 102 5.93 -13.89 8.82
C ASP A 102 5.92 -14.86 10.03
N ASP A 103 6.96 -14.76 10.87
CA ASP A 103 7.15 -15.57 12.08
C ASP A 103 6.78 -14.78 13.33
N ALA A 104 6.47 -15.45 14.44
CA ALA A 104 6.02 -14.82 15.70
C ALA A 104 7.00 -13.75 16.23
N ALA A 105 8.31 -13.93 16.02
CA ALA A 105 9.33 -12.96 16.39
C ALA A 105 9.27 -11.68 15.52
N ASN A 106 9.03 -11.81 14.21
CA ASN A 106 9.00 -10.68 13.29
C ASN A 106 7.68 -9.90 13.35
N ARG A 107 6.55 -10.56 13.63
CA ARG A 107 5.24 -9.92 13.87
C ARG A 107 5.25 -8.88 14.99
N SER A 108 6.22 -9.01 15.87
CA SER A 108 6.42 -8.21 17.06
C SER A 108 7.24 -6.94 16.77
N SER A 109 7.98 -6.92 15.66
CA SER A 109 8.75 -5.76 15.17
C SER A 109 7.85 -4.66 14.60
N VAL A 110 8.13 -3.40 14.97
CA VAL A 110 7.44 -2.21 14.45
C VAL A 110 7.66 -2.07 12.95
N ASP A 111 8.88 -2.32 12.47
CA ASP A 111 9.26 -2.19 11.06
C ASP A 111 8.46 -3.16 10.18
N PHE A 112 8.39 -4.42 10.60
CA PHE A 112 7.62 -5.44 9.91
C PHE A 112 6.12 -5.08 9.84
N ARG A 113 5.56 -4.59 10.94
CA ARG A 113 4.14 -4.19 11.00
C ARG A 113 3.84 -3.01 10.09
N ILE A 114 4.73 -2.03 10.01
CA ILE A 114 4.58 -0.89 9.09
C ILE A 114 4.65 -1.37 7.65
N GLN A 115 5.66 -2.19 7.31
CA GLN A 115 5.81 -2.71 5.94
C GLN A 115 4.60 -3.55 5.51
N LYS A 116 4.12 -4.44 6.37
CA LYS A 116 2.94 -5.28 6.11
C LYS A 116 1.69 -4.44 5.91
N THR A 117 1.47 -3.45 6.78
CA THR A 117 0.29 -2.57 6.69
C THR A 117 0.28 -1.77 5.39
N GLN A 118 1.42 -1.15 5.04
CA GLN A 118 1.55 -0.36 3.81
C GLN A 118 1.37 -1.23 2.56
N HIS A 119 2.00 -2.40 2.51
CA HIS A 119 1.80 -3.36 1.42
C HIS A 119 0.31 -3.68 1.25
N THR A 120 -0.39 -4.00 2.34
CA THR A 120 -1.82 -4.34 2.30
C THR A 120 -2.71 -3.19 1.84
N VAL A 121 -2.48 -1.98 2.34
CA VAL A 121 -3.24 -0.80 1.92
C VAL A 121 -3.05 -0.54 0.42
N LEU A 122 -1.80 -0.58 -0.06
CA LEU A 122 -1.51 -0.38 -1.48
C LEU A 122 -2.08 -1.49 -2.37
N SER A 123 -1.98 -2.76 -1.96
CA SER A 123 -2.59 -3.88 -2.69
C SER A 123 -4.10 -3.70 -2.84
N ARG A 124 -4.80 -3.35 -1.75
CA ARG A 124 -6.25 -3.13 -1.78
C ARG A 124 -6.64 -1.96 -2.68
N LYS A 125 -5.95 -0.82 -2.55
CA LYS A 125 -6.21 0.35 -3.39
C LYS A 125 -5.96 0.05 -4.87
N PHE A 126 -4.92 -0.72 -5.18
CA PHE A 126 -4.66 -1.13 -6.55
C PHE A 126 -5.77 -2.03 -7.10
N VAL A 127 -6.22 -3.04 -6.34
CA VAL A 127 -7.36 -3.88 -6.75
C VAL A 127 -8.61 -3.05 -6.97
N GLU A 128 -8.93 -2.14 -6.05
CA GLU A 128 -10.08 -1.25 -6.18
C GLU A 128 -10.05 -0.45 -7.50
N VAL A 129 -8.94 0.20 -7.82
CA VAL A 129 -8.79 0.98 -9.06
C VAL A 129 -8.90 0.08 -10.30
N MET A 130 -8.32 -1.12 -10.27
CA MET A 130 -8.41 -2.05 -11.40
C MET A 130 -9.84 -2.58 -11.56
N THR A 131 -10.56 -2.85 -10.47
CA THR A 131 -11.98 -3.23 -10.52
C THR A 131 -12.82 -2.12 -11.16
N GLN A 132 -12.61 -0.86 -10.77
CA GLN A 132 -13.27 0.29 -11.39
C GLN A 132 -12.96 0.41 -12.89
N TYR A 133 -11.73 0.08 -13.30
CA TYR A 133 -11.37 0.02 -14.71
C TYR A 133 -12.15 -1.06 -15.45
N ASN A 134 -12.23 -2.27 -14.89
CA ASN A 134 -12.99 -3.37 -15.47
C ASN A 134 -14.49 -3.04 -15.58
N GLU A 135 -15.09 -2.45 -14.53
CA GLU A 135 -16.48 -1.98 -14.56
C GLU A 135 -16.71 -0.93 -15.66
N THR A 136 -15.76 -0.02 -15.84
CA THR A 136 -15.82 1.00 -16.90
C THR A 136 -15.81 0.35 -18.30
N GLN A 137 -14.97 -0.68 -18.50
CA GLN A 137 -14.93 -1.44 -19.74
C GLN A 137 -16.25 -2.21 -19.97
N VAL A 138 -16.72 -2.99 -18.99
CA VAL A 138 -17.98 -3.74 -19.10
C VAL A 138 -19.16 -2.81 -19.40
N SER A 139 -19.22 -1.65 -18.75
CA SER A 139 -20.27 -0.64 -19.04
C SER A 139 -20.23 -0.15 -20.49
N PHE A 140 -19.04 0.09 -21.05
CA PHE A 140 -18.90 0.49 -22.44
C PHE A 140 -19.27 -0.63 -23.43
N ARG A 141 -18.95 -1.89 -23.10
CA ARG A 141 -19.36 -3.07 -23.87
C ARG A 141 -20.88 -3.17 -23.98
N GLU A 142 -21.58 -3.12 -22.85
CA GLU A 142 -23.05 -3.22 -22.82
C GLU A 142 -23.73 -2.07 -23.57
N ARG A 143 -23.21 -0.84 -23.43
CA ARG A 143 -23.72 0.30 -24.19
C ARG A 143 -23.46 0.16 -25.69
N SER A 144 -22.31 -0.37 -26.08
CA SER A 144 -21.98 -0.63 -27.50
C SER A 144 -22.86 -1.73 -28.08
N LYS A 145 -23.14 -2.79 -27.31
CA LYS A 145 -24.11 -3.84 -27.67
C LYS A 145 -25.51 -3.25 -27.90
N GLY A 146 -26.01 -2.43 -26.98
CA GLY A 146 -27.31 -1.77 -27.14
C GLY A 146 -27.38 -0.82 -28.35
N ARG A 147 -26.27 -0.18 -28.72
CA ARG A 147 -26.17 0.59 -29.97
C ARG A 147 -26.29 -0.30 -31.19
N ILE A 148 -25.55 -1.42 -31.25
CA ILE A 148 -25.62 -2.39 -32.34
C ILE A 148 -27.06 -2.92 -32.51
N GLN A 149 -27.70 -3.30 -31.40
CA GLN A 149 -29.09 -3.76 -31.41
C GLN A 149 -30.03 -2.73 -32.06
N ARG A 150 -29.91 -1.47 -31.65
CA ARG A 150 -30.72 -0.38 -32.21
C ARG A 150 -30.44 -0.16 -33.70
N GLN A 151 -29.20 -0.28 -34.15
CA GLN A 151 -28.87 -0.16 -35.56
C GLN A 151 -29.41 -1.33 -36.38
N LEU A 152 -29.41 -2.55 -35.85
CA LEU A 152 -30.05 -3.72 -36.48
C LEU A 152 -31.57 -3.50 -36.63
N GLU A 153 -32.24 -2.96 -35.60
CA GLU A 153 -33.67 -2.62 -35.69
C GLU A 153 -33.97 -1.59 -36.80
N ILE A 154 -33.09 -0.59 -36.99
CA ILE A 154 -33.22 0.40 -38.08
C ILE A 154 -33.13 -0.25 -39.46
N THR A 155 -32.29 -1.28 -39.60
CA THR A 155 -32.19 -2.07 -40.84
C THR A 155 -33.34 -3.05 -41.05
N GLY A 156 -34.27 -3.16 -40.09
CA GLY A 156 -35.43 -4.06 -40.15
C GLY A 156 -35.16 -5.46 -39.60
N ARG A 157 -34.00 -5.70 -38.98
CA ARG A 157 -33.67 -6.97 -38.32
C ARG A 157 -33.93 -6.87 -36.82
N VAL A 158 -34.95 -7.57 -36.34
CA VAL A 158 -35.20 -7.72 -34.90
C VAL A 158 -34.33 -8.85 -34.39
N THR A 159 -33.51 -8.57 -33.39
CA THR A 159 -32.53 -9.51 -32.84
C THR A 159 -32.69 -9.56 -31.32
N THR A 160 -32.78 -10.77 -30.76
CA THR A 160 -32.83 -10.95 -29.30
C THR A 160 -31.45 -10.69 -28.67
N ASN A 161 -31.41 -10.51 -27.35
CA ASN A 161 -30.14 -10.29 -26.65
C ASN A 161 -29.19 -11.48 -26.77
N GLU A 162 -29.73 -12.71 -26.80
CA GLU A 162 -28.99 -13.95 -26.92
C GLU A 162 -28.47 -14.16 -28.34
N GLU A 163 -29.30 -13.86 -29.36
CA GLU A 163 -28.86 -13.91 -30.77
C GLU A 163 -27.75 -12.89 -31.02
N LEU A 164 -27.91 -11.67 -30.51
CA LEU A 164 -26.90 -10.63 -30.64
C LEU A 164 -25.59 -11.01 -29.94
N GLU A 165 -25.65 -11.65 -28.78
CA GLU A 165 -24.45 -12.13 -28.09
C GLU A 165 -23.72 -13.19 -28.92
N GLY A 166 -24.45 -14.17 -29.47
CA GLY A 166 -23.87 -15.18 -30.36
C GLY A 166 -23.25 -14.56 -31.62
N MET A 167 -23.83 -13.48 -32.14
CA MET A 167 -23.24 -12.73 -33.25
C MET A 167 -21.91 -12.06 -32.87
N LEU A 168 -21.83 -11.45 -31.69
CA LEU A 168 -20.60 -10.85 -31.17
C LEU A 168 -19.51 -11.90 -30.90
N GLU A 169 -19.87 -13.04 -30.31
CA GLU A 169 -18.95 -14.15 -30.02
C GLU A 169 -18.36 -14.78 -31.29
N SER A 170 -19.09 -14.74 -32.40
CA SER A 170 -18.61 -15.27 -33.69
C SER A 170 -17.34 -14.58 -34.20
N GLY A 171 -17.10 -13.33 -33.76
CA GLY A 171 -15.97 -12.51 -34.19
C GLY A 171 -15.97 -12.15 -35.68
N ASN A 172 -17.02 -12.50 -36.44
CA ASN A 172 -17.12 -12.26 -37.87
C ASN A 172 -18.01 -11.05 -38.16
N PRO A 173 -17.47 -9.89 -38.61
CA PRO A 173 -18.27 -8.71 -38.92
C PRO A 173 -19.34 -8.94 -39.99
N SER A 174 -19.16 -9.90 -40.90
CA SER A 174 -20.10 -10.14 -41.98
C SER A 174 -21.44 -10.70 -41.50
N ILE A 175 -21.51 -11.23 -40.27
CA ILE A 175 -22.75 -11.77 -39.67
C ILE A 175 -23.81 -10.68 -39.46
N PHE A 176 -23.37 -9.43 -39.32
CA PHE A 176 -24.26 -8.28 -39.21
C PHE A 176 -24.83 -7.90 -40.57
N THR A 177 -24.15 -8.19 -41.67
CA THR A 177 -24.51 -7.74 -43.02
C THR A 177 -25.20 -8.80 -43.89
N SER A 178 -25.13 -10.08 -43.53
CA SER A 178 -25.51 -11.23 -44.38
C SER A 178 -26.95 -11.18 -44.87
N ASP A 179 -27.87 -10.68 -44.05
CA ASP A 179 -29.31 -10.74 -44.29
C ASP A 179 -29.92 -9.34 -44.53
N ILE A 180 -29.08 -8.32 -44.69
CA ILE A 180 -29.51 -6.92 -44.79
C ILE A 180 -29.32 -6.40 -46.22
N ILE A 181 -30.44 -6.06 -46.86
CA ILE A 181 -30.45 -5.44 -48.19
C ILE A 181 -29.97 -3.99 -48.07
N SER A 182 -28.78 -3.71 -48.59
CA SER A 182 -28.07 -2.42 -48.46
C SER A 182 -28.51 -1.35 -49.49
N ASP A 183 -29.80 -1.31 -49.83
CA ASP A 183 -30.32 -0.45 -50.90
C ASP A 183 -30.52 1.01 -50.47
N SER A 184 -30.64 1.25 -49.16
CA SER A 184 -30.82 2.59 -48.59
C SER A 184 -29.51 3.15 -48.03
N GLN A 185 -29.30 4.46 -48.20
CA GLN A 185 -28.21 5.20 -47.56
C GLN A 185 -28.26 5.07 -46.02
N ILE A 186 -29.47 4.98 -45.46
CA ILE A 186 -29.69 4.77 -44.01
C ILE A 186 -29.16 3.41 -43.58
N THR A 187 -29.45 2.36 -44.34
CA THR A 187 -28.97 1.00 -44.05
C THR A 187 -27.45 0.92 -44.10
N ARG A 188 -26.82 1.53 -45.12
CA ARG A 188 -25.35 1.59 -45.20
C ARG A 188 -24.72 2.30 -44.00
N GLN A 189 -25.31 3.40 -43.54
CA GLN A 189 -24.82 4.12 -42.37
C GLN A 189 -24.95 3.27 -41.10
N ALA A 190 -26.09 2.60 -40.91
CA ALA A 190 -26.30 1.70 -39.77
C ALA A 190 -25.28 0.55 -39.76
N LEU A 191 -25.00 -0.06 -40.92
CA LEU A 191 -23.99 -1.12 -41.05
C LEU A 191 -22.57 -0.64 -40.70
N ASN A 192 -22.16 0.55 -41.18
CA ASN A 192 -20.86 1.12 -40.83
C ASN A 192 -20.72 1.39 -39.32
N GLU A 193 -21.79 1.87 -38.69
CA GLU A 193 -21.80 2.08 -37.24
C GLU A 193 -21.69 0.74 -36.49
N ILE A 194 -22.44 -0.28 -36.91
CA ILE A 194 -22.37 -1.63 -36.33
C ILE A 194 -20.94 -2.17 -36.41
N GLU A 195 -20.31 -2.10 -37.59
CA GLU A 195 -18.93 -2.57 -37.77
C GLU A 195 -17.95 -1.83 -36.86
N SER A 196 -18.05 -0.49 -36.77
CA SER A 196 -17.20 0.29 -35.88
C SER A 196 -17.43 -0.04 -34.41
N ARG A 197 -18.67 -0.29 -33.98
CA ARG A 197 -18.98 -0.66 -32.58
C ARG A 197 -18.48 -2.07 -32.26
N HIS A 198 -18.66 -3.02 -33.19
CA HIS A 198 -18.15 -4.38 -33.05
C HIS A 198 -16.62 -4.40 -32.90
N GLN A 199 -15.90 -3.61 -33.71
CA GLN A 199 -14.45 -3.49 -33.58
C GLN A 199 -14.02 -2.93 -32.21
N ASP A 200 -14.79 -1.99 -31.66
CA ASP A 200 -14.52 -1.44 -30.33
C ASP A 200 -14.77 -2.48 -29.22
N ILE A 201 -15.80 -3.32 -29.35
CA ILE A 201 -16.04 -4.46 -28.43
C ILE A 201 -14.86 -5.44 -28.49
N MET A 202 -14.37 -5.79 -29.69
CA MET A 202 -13.25 -6.72 -29.85
C MET A 202 -11.96 -6.20 -29.19
N ARG A 203 -11.65 -4.90 -29.34
CA ARG A 203 -10.50 -4.27 -28.66
C ARG A 203 -10.65 -4.32 -27.14
N LEU A 204 -11.86 -4.04 -26.66
CA LEU A 204 -12.19 -4.06 -25.24
C LEU A 204 -12.04 -5.46 -24.63
N GLU A 205 -12.55 -6.49 -25.30
CA GLU A 205 -12.44 -7.88 -24.83
C GLU A 205 -10.98 -8.34 -24.79
N SER A 206 -10.16 -7.90 -25.74
CA SER A 206 -8.72 -8.13 -25.67
C SER A 206 -8.11 -7.45 -24.43
N SER A 207 -8.47 -6.19 -24.15
CA SER A 207 -7.98 -5.48 -22.96
C SER A 207 -8.40 -6.17 -21.66
N ILE A 208 -9.67 -6.57 -21.53
CA ILE A 208 -10.18 -7.29 -20.35
C ILE A 208 -9.46 -8.63 -20.16
N ARG A 209 -9.22 -9.39 -21.24
CA ARG A 209 -8.51 -10.68 -21.16
C ARG A 209 -7.08 -10.51 -20.64
N GLU A 210 -6.39 -9.44 -21.03
CA GLU A 210 -5.06 -9.14 -20.51
C GLU A 210 -5.09 -8.73 -19.02
N LEU A 211 -6.11 -7.97 -18.61
CA LEU A 211 -6.31 -7.61 -17.20
C LEU A 211 -6.64 -8.82 -16.33
N HIS A 212 -7.36 -9.81 -16.86
CA HIS A 212 -7.75 -11.01 -16.12
C HIS A 212 -6.53 -11.75 -15.53
N VAL A 213 -5.44 -11.84 -16.28
CA VAL A 213 -4.18 -12.44 -15.80
C VAL A 213 -3.64 -11.69 -14.59
N MET A 214 -3.78 -10.36 -14.57
CA MET A 214 -3.37 -9.53 -13.45
C MET A 214 -4.32 -9.68 -12.24
N PHE A 215 -5.63 -9.79 -12.48
CA PHE A 215 -6.62 -10.00 -11.42
C PHE A 215 -6.44 -11.32 -10.69
N MET A 216 -6.11 -12.42 -11.38
CA MET A 216 -5.86 -13.70 -10.71
C MET A 216 -4.68 -13.62 -9.73
N ASP A 217 -3.60 -12.96 -10.15
CA ASP A 217 -2.43 -12.73 -9.30
C ASP A 217 -2.76 -11.85 -8.07
N MET A 218 -3.56 -10.82 -8.27
CA MET A 218 -3.94 -9.88 -7.20
C MET A 218 -4.99 -10.47 -6.25
N ALA A 219 -5.89 -11.31 -6.74
CA ALA A 219 -6.86 -12.02 -5.90
C ALA A 219 -6.13 -12.91 -4.88
N MET A 220 -5.10 -13.65 -5.33
CA MET A 220 -4.24 -14.41 -4.41
C MET A 220 -3.50 -13.51 -3.41
N LEU A 221 -2.97 -12.37 -3.86
CA LEU A 221 -2.30 -11.42 -2.97
C LEU A 221 -3.24 -10.83 -1.92
N VAL A 222 -4.51 -10.57 -2.23
CA VAL A 222 -5.48 -10.00 -1.27
C VAL A 222 -6.10 -11.09 -0.37
N GLU A 223 -6.38 -12.28 -0.90
CA GLU A 223 -6.95 -13.40 -0.15
C GLU A 223 -5.99 -13.90 0.94
N THR A 224 -4.69 -14.00 0.62
CA THR A 224 -3.65 -14.35 1.59
C THR A 224 -3.42 -13.30 2.69
N GLN A 225 -4.00 -12.10 2.55
CA GLN A 225 -3.81 -11.01 3.51
C GLN A 225 -4.88 -10.93 4.61
N GLY A 226 -6.02 -11.63 4.48
CA GLY A 226 -7.06 -11.74 5.52
C GLY A 226 -7.53 -10.42 6.16
N ASP A 227 -8.27 -10.50 7.27
CA ASP A 227 -8.85 -9.39 8.06
C ASP A 227 -7.81 -8.48 8.77
N MET A 228 -6.75 -8.09 8.08
CA MET A 228 -5.71 -7.23 8.65
C MET A 228 -6.16 -5.78 8.91
N VAL A 229 -7.36 -5.38 8.45
CA VAL A 229 -7.93 -4.07 8.81
C VAL A 229 -8.43 -4.05 10.24
N ASN A 230 -8.87 -5.20 10.79
CA ASN A 230 -9.19 -5.31 12.22
C ASN A 230 -7.93 -5.31 13.12
N ASN A 231 -6.73 -5.26 12.52
CA ASN A 231 -5.48 -5.18 13.27
C ASN A 231 -5.11 -3.76 13.72
N ILE A 232 -5.86 -2.68 13.47
CA ILE A 232 -5.53 -1.39 14.12
C ILE A 232 -5.62 -1.55 15.64
N GLU A 233 -6.70 -2.16 16.14
CA GLU A 233 -6.90 -2.43 17.56
C GLU A 233 -5.85 -3.42 18.10
N LYS A 234 -5.52 -4.47 17.34
CA LYS A 234 -4.49 -5.45 17.70
C LYS A 234 -3.06 -4.87 17.67
N ASN A 235 -2.76 -4.00 16.71
CA ASN A 235 -1.48 -3.32 16.55
C ASN A 235 -1.27 -2.28 17.66
N VAL A 236 -2.32 -1.54 18.03
CA VAL A 236 -2.29 -0.64 19.19
C VAL A 236 -2.14 -1.44 20.48
N SER A 237 -2.88 -2.55 20.63
CA SER A 237 -2.75 -3.46 21.79
C SER A 237 -1.32 -4.00 21.96
N ASN A 238 -0.69 -4.48 20.88
CA ASN A 238 0.68 -4.98 20.94
C ASN A 238 1.68 -3.85 21.26
N ALA A 239 1.47 -2.63 20.77
CA ALA A 239 2.32 -1.48 21.13
C ALA A 239 2.20 -1.10 22.61
N VAL A 240 1.01 -1.21 23.20
CA VAL A 240 0.79 -1.04 24.65
C VAL A 240 1.56 -2.09 25.45
N GLU A 241 1.58 -3.34 25.01
CA GLU A 241 2.32 -4.43 25.66
C GLU A 241 3.84 -4.19 25.70
N TYR A 242 4.41 -3.67 24.61
CA TYR A 242 5.83 -3.27 24.55
C TYR A 242 6.16 -2.11 25.49
N ILE A 243 5.30 -1.09 25.58
CA ILE A 243 5.50 0.03 26.49
C ILE A 243 5.42 -0.42 27.96
N CYS A 244 4.50 -1.34 28.28
CA CYS A 244 4.41 -1.94 29.61
C CYS A 244 5.68 -2.71 29.97
N SER A 245 6.20 -3.53 29.05
CA SER A 245 7.43 -4.29 29.27
C SER A 245 8.66 -3.38 29.41
N ALA A 246 8.78 -2.34 28.57
CA ALA A 246 9.84 -1.34 28.68
C ALA A 246 9.77 -0.55 30.00
N LYS A 247 8.55 -0.25 30.49
CA LYS A 247 8.34 0.38 31.80
C LYS A 247 8.79 -0.52 32.96
N GLU A 248 8.61 -1.84 32.85
CA GLU A 248 9.13 -2.77 33.85
C GLU A 248 10.66 -2.86 33.82
N GLU A 249 11.26 -2.96 32.64
CA GLU A 249 12.72 -3.03 32.52
C GLU A 249 13.41 -1.74 32.98
N THR A 250 12.85 -0.57 32.67
CA THR A 250 13.34 0.72 33.22
C THR A 250 13.20 0.77 34.74
N LYS A 251 12.10 0.26 35.31
CA LYS A 251 11.92 0.17 36.77
C LYS A 251 12.93 -0.79 37.42
N LYS A 252 13.23 -1.92 36.78
CA LYS A 252 14.30 -2.85 37.22
C LYS A 252 15.67 -2.18 37.14
N ALA A 253 15.98 -1.48 36.05
CA ALA A 253 17.23 -0.74 35.87
C ALA A 253 17.44 0.31 36.98
N VAL A 254 16.43 1.11 37.31
CA VAL A 254 16.50 2.08 38.42
C VAL A 254 16.72 1.39 39.76
N ARG A 255 16.07 0.23 40.00
CA ARG A 255 16.28 -0.56 41.23
C ARG A 255 17.71 -1.10 41.30
N TYR A 256 18.27 -1.61 40.21
CA TYR A 256 19.65 -2.07 40.15
C TYR A 256 20.64 -0.92 40.36
N GLN A 257 20.41 0.24 39.75
CA GLN A 257 21.24 1.43 39.97
C GLN A 257 21.24 1.86 41.44
N LYS A 258 20.07 1.92 42.10
CA LYS A 258 19.96 2.23 43.54
C LYS A 258 20.66 1.20 44.43
N LYS A 259 20.53 -0.09 44.13
CA LYS A 259 21.25 -1.16 44.85
C LYS A 259 22.76 -1.06 44.65
N SER A 260 23.21 -0.75 43.44
CA SER A 260 24.64 -0.59 43.13
C SER A 260 25.25 0.59 43.90
N ARG A 261 24.59 1.76 43.92
CA ARG A 261 25.02 2.93 44.71
C ARG A 261 25.19 2.62 46.20
N ARG A 262 24.26 1.84 46.80
CA ARG A 262 24.39 1.40 48.20
C ARG A 262 25.62 0.52 48.43
N LYS A 263 25.95 -0.38 47.51
CA LYS A 263 27.15 -1.21 47.59
C LYS A 263 28.43 -0.38 47.52
N TYR A 264 28.49 0.62 46.63
CA TYR A 264 29.63 1.54 46.57
C TYR A 264 29.82 2.35 47.85
N ILE A 265 28.73 2.81 48.48
CA ILE A 265 28.80 3.52 49.78
C ILE A 265 29.35 2.59 50.88
N ILE A 266 28.85 1.35 50.97
CA ILE A 266 29.33 0.38 51.96
C ILE A 266 30.82 0.07 51.73
N LEU A 267 31.23 -0.09 50.46
CA LEU A 267 32.61 -0.36 50.09
C LEU A 267 33.54 0.83 50.41
N ALA A 268 33.08 2.06 50.20
CA ALA A 268 33.80 3.28 50.59
C ALA A 268 33.97 3.38 52.12
N PHE A 269 32.92 3.08 52.90
CA PHE A 269 33.02 3.05 54.37
C PHE A 269 33.99 1.97 54.87
N ALA A 270 33.97 0.77 54.28
CA ALA A 270 34.91 -0.29 54.63
C ALA A 270 36.37 0.11 54.36
N LEU A 271 36.63 0.79 53.25
CA LEU A 271 37.95 1.31 52.88
C LEU A 271 38.43 2.40 53.86
N LEU A 272 37.52 3.28 54.29
CA LEU A 272 37.81 4.34 55.26
C LEU A 272 38.18 3.76 56.63
N ILE A 273 37.45 2.73 57.10
CA ILE A 273 37.76 2.02 58.34
C ILE A 273 39.13 1.33 58.26
N LEU A 274 39.43 0.67 57.13
CA LEU A 274 40.73 0.03 56.91
C LEU A 274 41.89 1.03 57.01
N LEU A 275 41.75 2.21 56.38
CA LEU A 275 42.74 3.28 56.45
C LEU A 275 42.92 3.80 57.89
N ALA A 276 41.84 3.95 58.65
CA ALA A 276 41.90 4.38 60.04
C ALA A 276 42.65 3.36 60.93
N VAL A 277 42.42 2.05 60.73
CA VAL A 277 43.13 0.99 61.46
C VAL A 277 44.63 1.01 61.14
N ILE A 278 45.00 1.16 59.86
CA ILE A 278 46.40 1.27 59.44
C ILE A 278 47.06 2.48 60.09
N ALA A 279 46.40 3.65 60.07
CA ALA A 279 46.91 4.86 60.69
C ALA A 279 47.11 4.70 62.21
N LEU A 280 46.20 3.98 62.89
CA LEU A 280 46.28 3.73 64.32
C LEU A 280 47.44 2.77 64.68
N ILE A 281 47.66 1.72 63.88
CA ILE A 281 48.79 0.80 64.05
C ILE A 281 50.12 1.54 63.88
N VAL A 282 50.24 2.37 62.84
CA VAL A 282 51.44 3.18 62.59
C VAL A 282 51.63 4.24 63.69
N GLY A 283 50.56 4.87 64.15
CA GLY A 283 50.61 5.85 65.23
C GLY A 283 51.06 5.24 66.57
N LEU A 284 50.57 4.05 66.92
CA LEU A 284 50.98 3.34 68.13
C LEU A 284 52.43 2.83 68.04
N SER A 285 52.86 2.31 66.89
CA SER A 285 54.23 1.82 66.72
C SER A 285 55.27 2.95 66.80
N VAL A 286 54.95 4.14 66.29
CA VAL A 286 55.81 5.34 66.40
C VAL A 286 55.68 6.02 67.77
N GLY A 287 54.52 5.92 68.43
CA GLY A 287 54.28 6.49 69.76
C GLY A 287 54.95 5.73 70.91
N LEU A 288 54.98 4.39 70.83
CA LEU A 288 55.64 3.52 71.82
C LEU A 288 57.17 3.46 71.68
N THR A 289 57.72 4.01 70.59
CA THR A 289 59.18 4.06 70.34
C THR A 289 59.81 5.39 70.73
N LYS A 290 59.05 6.37 71.26
CA LYS A 290 59.62 7.55 71.92
C LYS A 290 59.93 7.22 73.38
N PRO A 291 61.21 7.14 73.80
CA PRO A 291 61.54 6.96 75.20
C PRO A 291 61.09 8.19 76.02
N PRO A 292 60.63 8.02 77.27
CA PRO A 292 60.45 9.15 78.15
C PRO A 292 61.82 9.81 78.40
N VAL A 293 61.87 11.13 78.28
CA VAL A 293 63.03 11.94 78.70
C VAL A 293 63.20 11.83 80.21
#